data_AF-A0A9D6SBG4-F1
#
_entry.id   AF-A0A9D6SBG4-F1
#
_cell.length_a   1.000
_cell.length_b   1.000
_cell.length_c   1.000
_cell.angle_alpha   90.00
_cell.angle_beta   90.00
_cell.angle_gamma   90.00
#
_symmetry.space_group_name_H-M   'P 1'
#
loop_
_entity.id
_entity.type
_entity.pdbx_description
1 polymer ?
#
loop_
_entity_poly.entity_id
_entity_poly.type
_entity_poly.pdbx_seq_one_letter_code
_entity_poly.pdbx_strand_id
1 'polypeptide(L)'
;MRGDHPAGAGHSRSTREGRALLSWQAALNAVLGATPVLGAEVVPAGAAAGRVLAEEVRADRDSPPFDRSAMDGYALRAGDAARP
;
A
#
# COMPACT_ATOMS: atom_id res chain seq x y z
N MET A 1 65.40 -30.03 -33.68
CA MET A 1 65.35 -29.41 -32.34
C MET A 1 64.12 -28.51 -32.32
N ARG A 2 63.01 -28.98 -31.75
CA ARG A 2 61.77 -28.20 -31.59
C ARG A 2 61.94 -27.35 -30.34
N GLY A 3 61.89 -26.03 -30.47
CA GLY A 3 61.94 -25.11 -29.34
C GLY A 3 60.58 -25.05 -28.66
N ASP A 4 60.55 -25.41 -27.39
CA ASP A 4 59.37 -25.34 -26.54
C ASP A 4 58.94 -23.88 -26.35
N HIS A 5 57.68 -23.62 -26.67
CA HIS A 5 57.00 -22.36 -26.44
C HIS A 5 56.66 -22.23 -24.94
N PRO A 6 56.91 -21.09 -24.27
CA PRO A 6 56.56 -20.97 -22.86
C PRO A 6 55.04 -20.88 -22.70
N ALA A 7 54.49 -21.78 -21.89
CA ALA A 7 53.09 -21.79 -21.49
C ALA A 7 52.79 -20.60 -20.57
N GLY A 8 52.42 -19.46 -21.16
CA GLY A 8 51.75 -18.38 -20.48
C GLY A 8 50.26 -18.69 -20.36
N ALA A 9 49.80 -19.10 -19.18
CA ALA A 9 48.38 -19.06 -18.84
C ALA A 9 48.19 -19.10 -17.31
N GLY A 10 48.46 -17.97 -16.65
CA GLY A 10 47.89 -17.69 -15.34
C GLY A 10 46.38 -17.54 -15.50
N HIS A 11 45.66 -18.66 -15.38
CA HIS A 11 44.21 -18.66 -15.27
C HIS A 11 43.87 -18.06 -13.90
N SER A 12 43.72 -16.73 -13.86
CA SER A 12 42.96 -16.11 -12.78
C SER A 12 41.56 -16.71 -12.87
N ARG A 13 41.31 -17.72 -12.04
CA ARG A 13 39.96 -18.22 -11.82
C ARG A 13 39.22 -17.08 -11.17
N SER A 14 38.58 -16.24 -11.97
CA SER A 14 37.52 -15.39 -11.48
C SER A 14 36.46 -16.34 -10.96
N THR A 15 36.47 -16.58 -9.66
CA THR A 15 35.36 -17.21 -8.97
C THR A 15 34.17 -16.31 -9.28
N ARG A 16 33.33 -16.69 -10.25
CA ARG A 16 31.93 -16.28 -10.20
C ARG A 16 31.40 -16.96 -8.96
N GLU A 17 31.60 -16.34 -7.81
CA GLU A 17 30.89 -16.67 -6.59
C GLU A 17 29.43 -16.71 -6.99
N GLY A 18 28.90 -17.93 -7.07
CA GLY A 18 27.52 -18.17 -7.45
C GLY A 18 26.69 -17.38 -6.46
N ARG A 19 25.96 -16.38 -6.95
CA ARG A 19 24.94 -15.68 -6.16
C ARG A 19 24.06 -16.77 -5.56
N ALA A 20 24.17 -16.98 -4.25
CA ALA A 20 23.29 -17.90 -3.55
C ALA A 20 21.85 -17.48 -3.85
N LEU A 21 21.04 -18.41 -4.33
CA LEU A 21 19.64 -18.13 -4.64
C LEU A 21 18.92 -17.81 -3.33
N LEU A 22 18.30 -16.63 -3.27
CA LEU A 22 17.46 -16.26 -2.14
C LEU A 22 16.22 -17.15 -2.12
N SER A 23 15.74 -17.49 -0.92
CA SER A 23 14.40 -18.04 -0.79
C SER A 23 13.37 -17.02 -1.28
N TRP A 24 12.20 -17.48 -1.70
CA TRP A 24 11.09 -16.61 -2.09
C TRP A 24 10.80 -15.53 -1.03
N GLN A 25 10.70 -15.93 0.25
CA GLN A 25 10.46 -15.00 1.35
C GLN A 25 11.61 -14.00 1.53
N ALA A 26 12.87 -14.44 1.40
CA ALA A 26 14.03 -13.55 1.50
C ALA A 26 14.05 -12.53 0.35
N ALA A 27 13.72 -12.95 -0.87
CA ALA A 27 13.62 -12.07 -2.02
C ALA A 27 12.47 -11.05 -1.84
N LEU A 28 11.29 -11.49 -1.39
CA LEU A 28 10.16 -10.61 -1.14
C LEU A 28 10.48 -9.56 -0.05
N ASN A 29 11.05 -10.00 1.07
CA ASN A 29 11.44 -9.10 2.16
C ASN A 29 12.52 -8.12 1.74
N ALA A 30 13.47 -8.53 0.89
CA ALA A 30 14.49 -7.63 0.37
C ALA A 30 13.88 -6.52 -0.50
N VAL A 31 12.91 -6.86 -1.37
CA VAL A 31 12.20 -5.88 -2.21
C VAL A 31 11.37 -4.93 -1.35
N LEU A 32 10.54 -5.47 -0.45
CA LEU A 32 9.69 -4.65 0.41
C LEU A 32 10.51 -3.77 1.37
N GLY A 33 11.61 -4.29 1.92
CA GLY A 33 12.49 -3.55 2.82
C GLY A 33 13.34 -2.47 2.12
N ALA A 34 13.63 -2.64 0.83
CA ALA A 34 14.35 -1.64 0.03
C ALA A 34 13.43 -0.57 -0.58
N THR A 35 12.10 -0.75 -0.51
CA THR A 35 11.13 0.17 -1.11
C THR A 35 10.61 1.15 -0.04
N PRO A 36 10.99 2.43 -0.08
CA PRO A 36 10.50 3.40 0.89
C PRO A 36 9.02 3.71 0.66
N VAL A 37 8.30 3.98 1.75
CA VAL A 37 6.96 4.56 1.68
C VAL A 37 7.08 6.01 1.20
N LEU A 38 6.27 6.40 0.22
CA LEU A 38 6.23 7.77 -0.28
C LEU A 38 5.67 8.72 0.79
N GLY A 39 6.09 9.98 0.73
CA GLY A 39 5.54 11.03 1.59
C GLY A 39 4.05 11.27 1.35
N ALA A 40 3.39 11.88 2.32
CA ALA A 40 2.02 12.34 2.19
C ALA A 40 1.96 13.65 1.38
N GLU A 41 0.88 13.83 0.63
CA GLU A 41 0.54 15.08 -0.04
C GLU A 41 -0.93 15.43 0.16
N VAL A 42 -1.25 16.72 0.17
CA VAL A 42 -2.63 17.20 0.22
C VAL A 42 -3.15 17.34 -1.21
N VAL A 43 -4.24 16.66 -1.50
CA VAL A 43 -4.91 16.70 -2.81
C VAL A 43 -6.36 17.13 -2.66
N PRO A 44 -6.97 17.71 -3.72
CA PRO A 44 -8.41 17.93 -3.74
C PRO A 44 -9.18 16.61 -3.58
N ALA A 45 -10.34 16.64 -2.91
CA ALA A 45 -11.14 15.45 -2.63
C ALA A 45 -11.52 14.67 -3.91
N GLY A 46 -11.81 15.36 -5.02
CA GLY A 46 -12.11 14.73 -6.30
C GLY A 46 -10.93 13.94 -6.92
N ALA A 47 -9.70 14.18 -6.48
CA ALA A 47 -8.48 13.51 -6.93
C ALA A 47 -7.96 12.45 -5.95
N ALA A 48 -8.72 12.15 -4.89
CA ALA A 48 -8.33 11.19 -3.86
C ALA A 48 -8.60 9.71 -4.23
N ALA A 49 -9.43 9.45 -5.25
CA ALA A 49 -9.78 8.09 -5.66
C ALA A 49 -8.54 7.26 -6.05
N GLY A 50 -8.41 6.07 -5.47
CA GLY A 50 -7.26 5.17 -5.69
C GLY A 50 -6.01 5.50 -4.86
N ARG A 51 -6.04 6.54 -4.02
CA ARG A 51 -4.96 6.85 -3.06
C ARG A 51 -5.20 6.21 -1.71
N VAL A 52 -4.16 6.16 -0.89
CA VAL A 52 -4.21 5.70 0.51
C VAL A 52 -4.20 6.92 1.44
N LEU A 53 -5.08 6.94 2.43
CA LEU A 53 -5.09 8.00 3.44
C LEU A 53 -3.81 7.97 4.26
N ALA A 54 -3.20 9.15 4.41
CA ALA A 54 -2.03 9.33 5.27
C ALA A 54 -2.39 9.50 6.75
N GLU A 55 -3.65 9.84 7.06
CA GLU A 55 -4.16 10.09 8.41
C GLU A 55 -5.63 9.71 8.55
N GLU A 56 -6.11 9.61 9.79
CA GLU A 56 -7.51 9.33 10.11
C GLU A 56 -8.41 10.53 9.75
N VAL A 57 -9.56 10.27 9.12
CA VAL A 57 -10.58 11.30 8.85
C VAL A 57 -11.75 11.11 9.81
N ARG A 58 -12.03 12.14 10.62
CA ARG A 58 -13.15 12.15 11.57
C ARG A 58 -14.25 13.09 11.09
N ALA A 59 -15.50 12.71 11.33
CA ALA A 59 -16.63 13.60 11.13
C ALA A 59 -16.51 14.78 12.10
N ASP A 60 -16.73 15.99 11.60
CA ASP A 60 -16.71 17.21 12.41
C ASP A 60 -18.07 17.50 13.08
N ARG A 61 -19.11 16.77 12.67
CA ARG A 61 -20.51 16.96 13.10
C ARG A 61 -21.33 15.70 12.88
N ASP A 62 -22.48 15.63 13.55
CA ASP A 62 -23.51 14.63 13.26
C ASP A 62 -24.14 14.85 11.88
N SER A 63 -24.50 13.76 11.21
CA SER A 63 -25.19 13.79 9.93
C SER A 63 -26.36 12.81 9.95
N PRO A 64 -27.62 13.29 10.07
CA PRO A 64 -28.03 14.70 10.14
C PRO A 64 -27.72 15.36 11.50
N PRO A 65 -27.61 16.71 11.55
CA PRO A 65 -27.31 17.43 12.79
C PRO A 65 -28.53 17.59 13.73
N PHE A 66 -29.70 17.08 13.34
CA PHE A 66 -30.94 17.11 14.12
C PHE A 66 -31.89 16.00 13.65
N ASP A 67 -32.92 15.74 14.45
CA ASP A 67 -33.98 14.78 14.12
C ASP A 67 -34.73 15.22 12.85
N ARG A 68 -34.53 14.49 11.74
CA ARG A 68 -35.23 14.74 10.47
C ARG A 68 -36.10 13.55 10.11
N SER A 69 -37.26 13.83 9.51
CA SER A 69 -38.06 12.78 8.87
C SER A 69 -37.30 12.19 7.67
N ALA A 70 -37.35 10.87 7.53
CA ALA A 70 -36.90 10.16 6.32
C ALA A 70 -38.02 10.04 5.27
N MET A 71 -39.24 10.48 5.61
CA MET A 71 -40.46 10.32 4.81
C MET A 71 -41.21 11.64 4.67
N ASP A 72 -42.03 11.74 3.64
CA ASP A 72 -43.06 12.77 3.54
C ASP A 72 -44.27 12.35 4.39
N GLY A 73 -44.71 13.20 5.31
CA GLY A 73 -45.81 12.90 6.20
C GLY A 73 -46.00 13.94 7.29
N TYR A 74 -46.80 13.59 8.30
CA TYR A 74 -47.09 14.45 9.44
C TYR A 74 -46.41 13.91 10.71
N ALA A 75 -45.84 14.80 11.51
CA ALA A 75 -45.32 14.45 12.82
C ALA A 75 -46.48 14.19 13.80
N LEU A 76 -46.53 12.98 14.34
CA LEU A 76 -47.53 12.55 15.32
C LEU A 76 -46.84 12.16 16.63
N ARG A 77 -47.51 12.36 17.76
CA ARG A 77 -47.08 11.76 19.03
C ARG A 77 -47.40 10.27 18.98
N ALA A 78 -46.40 9.42 19.22
CA ALA A 78 -46.57 7.97 19.13
C ALA A 78 -47.68 7.43 20.06
N GLY A 79 -47.92 8.08 21.21
CA GLY A 79 -48.98 7.69 22.14
C GLY A 79 -50.41 8.04 21.69
N ASP A 80 -50.56 9.00 20.78
CA ASP A 80 -51.86 9.43 20.25
C ASP A 80 -52.20 8.71 18.93
N ALA A 81 -51.23 8.01 18.34
CA ALA A 81 -51.41 7.26 17.12
C ALA A 81 -52.18 5.95 17.39
N ALA A 82 -53.17 5.64 16.56
CA ALA A 82 -53.80 4.33 16.57
C ALA A 82 -52.74 3.26 16.28
N ARG A 83 -52.69 2.21 17.11
CA ARG A 83 -51.81 1.07 16.88
C ARG A 83 -52.21 0.43 15.54
N PRO A 84 -51.26 0.05 14.67
CA PRO A 84 -51.60 -0.61 13.41
C PRO A 84 -52.39 -1.91 13.64
#